data_AF-A0A7C6HLL1-F1
#
_entry.id   AF-A0A7C6HLL1-F1
#
_cell.length_a   1.000
_cell.length_b   1.000
_cell.length_c   1.000
_cell.angle_alpha   90.00
_cell.angle_beta   90.00
_cell.angle_gamma   90.00
#
_symmetry.space_group_name_H-M   'P 1'
#
loop_
_entity.id
_entity.type
_entity.pdbx_description
1 polymer ?
#
loop_
_entity_poly.entity_id
_entity_poly.type
_entity_poly.pdbx_seq_one_letter_code
_entity_poly.pdbx_strand_id
1 'polypeptide(L)'
;MENNRKQNQEKDLMEYVLRLSRMARRSSDKKREAGHPPRGTMRVLHLLQKNESMRTGDIAEALDIRPGSVTEILTKMEALELIWREKDADD
;
A
#
# COMPACT_ATOMS: atom_id res chain seq x y z
N MET A 1 -17.68 -13.83 43.07
CA MET A 1 -16.35 -13.67 42.43
C MET A 1 -16.21 -14.47 41.13
N GLU A 2 -17.09 -15.43 40.85
CA GLU A 2 -17.00 -16.32 39.68
C GLU A 2 -17.39 -15.66 38.34
N ASN A 3 -18.38 -14.75 38.35
CA ASN A 3 -18.84 -14.03 37.16
C ASN A 3 -17.78 -13.11 36.54
N ASN A 4 -16.88 -12.54 37.36
CA ASN A 4 -15.86 -11.61 36.87
C ASN A 4 -14.73 -12.33 36.12
N ARG A 5 -14.49 -13.61 36.44
CA ARG A 5 -13.43 -14.43 35.82
C ARG A 5 -13.84 -14.95 34.44
N LYS A 6 -15.10 -15.35 34.28
CA LYS A 6 -15.68 -15.76 32.98
C LYS A 6 -15.77 -14.59 31.99
N GLN A 7 -16.20 -13.42 32.43
CA GLN A 7 -16.22 -12.22 31.57
C GLN A 7 -14.83 -11.78 31.12
N ASN A 8 -13.79 -11.98 31.95
CA ASN A 8 -12.42 -11.64 31.58
C ASN A 8 -11.84 -12.62 30.54
N GLN A 9 -12.18 -13.91 30.63
CA GLN A 9 -11.80 -14.92 29.62
C GLN A 9 -12.51 -14.70 28.27
N GLU A 10 -13.77 -14.26 28.26
CA GLU A 10 -14.50 -13.97 27.03
C GLU A 10 -13.96 -12.74 26.29
N LYS A 11 -13.60 -11.69 27.03
CA LYS A 11 -12.93 -10.51 26.45
C LYS A 11 -11.57 -10.87 25.83
N ASP A 12 -10.82 -11.74 26.50
CA ASP A 12 -9.53 -12.22 26.04
C ASP A 12 -9.67 -13.08 24.77
N LEU A 13 -10.64 -14.00 24.73
CA LEU A 13 -10.94 -14.81 23.54
C LEU A 13 -11.33 -13.94 22.33
N MET A 14 -12.17 -12.93 22.54
CA MET A 14 -12.56 -12.00 21.49
C MET A 14 -11.35 -11.20 20.98
N GLU A 15 -10.43 -10.81 21.87
CA GLU A 15 -9.19 -10.15 21.48
C GLU A 15 -8.31 -11.04 20.60
N TYR A 16 -8.17 -12.32 20.95
CA TYR A 16 -7.45 -13.30 20.13
C TYR A 16 -8.13 -13.50 18.77
N VAL A 17 -9.46 -13.60 18.72
CA VAL A 17 -10.22 -13.71 17.46
C VAL A 17 -10.04 -12.46 16.59
N LEU A 18 -10.07 -11.27 17.19
CA LEU A 18 -9.81 -10.00 16.49
C LEU A 18 -8.35 -9.88 16.03
N ARG A 19 -7.40 -10.42 16.79
CA ARG A 19 -5.98 -10.47 16.39
C ARG A 19 -5.76 -11.43 15.22
N LEU A 20 -6.33 -12.62 15.28
CA LEU A 20 -6.27 -13.62 14.21
C LEU A 20 -6.96 -13.11 12.94
N SER A 21 -8.14 -12.49 13.03
CA SER A 21 -8.81 -11.91 11.87
C SER A 21 -8.02 -10.78 11.22
N ARG A 22 -7.33 -9.94 12.00
CA ARG A 22 -6.40 -8.92 11.47
C ARG A 22 -5.19 -9.54 10.77
N MET A 23 -4.64 -10.62 11.31
CA MET A 23 -3.53 -11.35 10.69
C MET A 23 -3.96 -12.06 9.41
N ALA A 24 -5.16 -12.66 9.38
CA ALA A 24 -5.73 -13.30 8.20
C ALA A 24 -6.07 -12.30 7.08
N ARG A 25 -6.59 -11.11 7.42
CA ARG A 25 -6.78 -10.03 6.44
C ARG A 25 -5.43 -9.57 5.87
N ARG A 26 -4.41 -9.40 6.71
CA ARG A 26 -3.06 -9.01 6.28
C ARG A 26 -2.39 -10.07 5.39
N SER A 27 -2.63 -11.36 5.63
CA SER A 27 -2.11 -12.43 4.78
C SER A 27 -2.90 -12.59 3.48
N SER A 28 -4.17 -12.18 3.43
CA SER A 28 -4.96 -12.14 2.20
C SER A 28 -4.50 -11.05 1.23
N ASP A 29 -4.02 -9.91 1.72
CA ASP A 29 -3.38 -8.88 0.87
C ASP A 29 -2.11 -9.43 0.20
N LYS A 30 -1.28 -10.19 0.93
CA LYS A 30 -0.09 -10.87 0.36
C LYS A 30 -0.43 -11.91 -0.71
N LYS A 31 -1.60 -12.57 -0.62
CA LYS A 31 -2.05 -13.53 -1.66
C LYS A 31 -2.69 -12.84 -2.86
N ARG A 32 -3.27 -11.64 -2.69
CA ARG A 32 -3.77 -10.81 -3.81
C ARG A 32 -2.63 -10.19 -4.64
N GLU A 33 -1.45 -10.02 -4.06
CA GLU A 33 -0.24 -9.58 -4.76
C GLU A 33 0.36 -10.62 -5.72
N ALA A 34 -0.07 -11.88 -5.70
CA ALA A 34 0.55 -12.95 -6.50
C ALA A 34 0.25 -12.88 -8.01
N GLY A 35 -0.56 -11.93 -8.49
CA GLY A 35 -0.85 -11.77 -9.92
C GLY A 35 -1.24 -10.37 -10.38
N HIS A 36 -1.35 -9.39 -9.47
CA HIS A 36 -1.71 -8.02 -9.83
C HIS A 36 -0.71 -7.04 -9.21
N PRO A 37 -0.18 -6.08 -9.99
CA PRO A 37 0.68 -5.04 -9.46
C PRO A 37 -0.06 -4.29 -8.34
N PRO A 38 0.65 -3.81 -7.30
CA PRO A 38 0.05 -3.00 -6.25
C PRO A 38 -0.80 -1.88 -6.86
N ARG A 39 -1.98 -1.60 -6.26
CA ARG A 39 -2.91 -0.58 -6.78
C ARG A 39 -2.24 0.76 -7.08
N GLY A 40 -1.24 1.16 -6.29
CA GLY A 40 -0.43 2.35 -6.52
C GLY A 40 0.33 2.31 -7.85
N THR A 41 0.98 1.19 -8.16
CA THR A 41 1.72 0.98 -9.41
C THR A 41 0.82 1.10 -10.64
N MET A 42 -0.36 0.45 -10.61
CA MET A 42 -1.31 0.54 -11.72
C MET A 42 -1.81 1.97 -11.96
N ARG A 43 -2.05 2.73 -10.89
CA ARG A 43 -2.50 4.12 -11.00
C ARG A 43 -1.42 5.01 -11.62
N VAL A 44 -0.16 4.84 -11.24
CA VAL A 44 0.97 5.58 -11.84
C VAL A 44 1.13 5.22 -13.31
N LEU A 45 1.12 3.94 -13.67
CA LEU A 45 1.23 3.51 -15.08
C LEU A 45 0.09 4.08 -15.94
N HIS A 46 -1.13 4.14 -15.42
CA HIS A 46 -2.27 4.75 -16.12
C HIS A 46 -2.10 6.25 -16.34
N LEU A 47 -1.47 6.95 -15.39
CA LEU A 47 -1.15 8.38 -15.56
C LEU A 47 -0.07 8.59 -16.61
N LEU A 48 0.99 7.76 -16.60
CA LEU A 48 2.09 7.84 -17.57
C LEU A 48 1.66 7.40 -18.98
N GLN A 49 0.71 6.47 -19.10
CA GLN A 49 0.10 6.11 -20.38
C GLN A 49 -0.59 7.31 -21.03
N LYS A 50 -1.13 8.24 -20.23
CA LYS A 50 -1.82 9.44 -20.72
C LYS A 50 -0.89 10.64 -20.91
N ASN A 51 0.13 10.75 -20.07
CA ASN A 51 1.08 11.84 -20.04
C ASN A 51 2.46 11.18 -20.08
N GLU A 52 3.05 11.09 -21.27
CA GLU A 52 4.27 10.29 -21.56
C GLU A 52 5.37 10.42 -20.48
N SER A 53 5.49 11.60 -19.87
CA SER A 53 6.27 11.85 -18.66
C SER A 53 5.49 12.72 -17.68
N MET A 54 5.83 12.62 -16.38
CA MET A 54 5.24 13.45 -15.33
C MET A 54 6.26 13.69 -14.21
N ARG A 55 6.23 14.88 -13.59
CA ARG A 55 7.04 15.15 -12.39
C ARG A 55 6.48 14.37 -11.20
N THR A 56 7.36 14.01 -10.26
CA THR A 56 6.95 13.27 -9.05
C THR A 56 5.90 14.04 -8.23
N GLY A 57 6.00 15.38 -8.18
CA GLY A 57 5.02 16.25 -7.52
C GLY A 57 3.63 16.16 -8.17
N ASP A 58 3.56 16.25 -9.50
CA ASP A 58 2.31 16.18 -10.25
C ASP A 58 1.63 14.81 -10.09
N ILE A 59 2.42 13.73 -10.02
CA ILE A 59 1.91 12.38 -9.74
C ILE A 59 1.30 12.33 -8.32
N ALA A 60 1.94 12.98 -7.35
CA ALA A 60 1.43 13.03 -5.97
C ALA A 60 0.08 13.74 -5.90
N GLU A 61 -0.03 14.89 -6.56
CA GLU A 61 -1.26 15.68 -6.64
C GLU A 61 -2.37 14.93 -7.39
N ALA A 62 -2.08 14.39 -8.58
CA ALA A 62 -3.06 13.69 -9.40
C ALA A 62 -3.60 12.41 -8.73
N LEU A 63 -2.80 11.78 -7.88
CA LEU A 63 -3.20 10.59 -7.14
C LEU A 63 -3.76 10.88 -5.74
N ASP A 64 -3.74 12.14 -5.30
CA ASP A 64 -4.11 12.59 -3.95
C ASP A 64 -3.44 11.74 -2.87
N ILE A 65 -2.11 11.59 -2.97
CA ILE A 65 -1.29 10.83 -2.03
C ILE A 65 -0.06 11.62 -1.62
N ARG A 66 0.44 11.35 -0.41
CA ARG A 66 1.60 12.03 0.14
C ARG A 66 2.84 11.78 -0.74
N PRO A 67 3.70 12.80 -0.97
CA PRO A 67 4.92 12.64 -1.78
C PRO A 67 5.81 11.47 -1.36
N GLY A 68 6.00 11.23 -0.06
CA GLY A 68 6.78 10.09 0.43
C GLY A 68 6.24 8.73 -0.02
N SER A 69 4.91 8.57 -0.07
CA SER A 69 4.27 7.33 -0.56
C SER A 69 4.46 7.16 -2.06
N VAL A 70 4.42 8.26 -2.83
CA VAL A 70 4.72 8.25 -4.27
C VAL A 70 6.16 7.82 -4.49
N THR A 71 7.12 8.39 -3.76
CA THR A 71 8.54 8.05 -3.85
C THR A 71 8.78 6.56 -3.60
N GLU A 72 8.12 5.97 -2.61
CA GLU A 72 8.20 4.52 -2.36
C GLU A 72 7.63 3.69 -3.53
N ILE A 73 6.50 4.11 -4.11
CA ILE A 73 5.90 3.44 -5.27
C ILE A 73 6.84 3.54 -6.47
N LEU A 74 7.34 4.74 -6.79
CA LEU A 74 8.24 4.96 -7.92
C LEU A 74 9.55 4.19 -7.77
N THR A 75 10.12 4.15 -6.57
CA THR A 75 11.33 3.37 -6.28
C THR A 75 11.13 1.88 -6.53
N LYS A 76 9.98 1.34 -6.14
CA LYS A 76 9.62 -0.06 -6.45
C LYS A 76 9.41 -0.29 -7.94
N MET A 77 8.81 0.67 -8.64
CA MET A 77 8.55 0.56 -10.08
C MET A 77 9.85 0.61 -10.89
N GLU A 78 10.80 1.45 -10.51
CA GLU A 78 12.13 1.53 -11.12
C GLU A 78 12.93 0.25 -10.87
N ALA A 79 12.88 -0.31 -9.65
CA ALA A 79 13.52 -1.59 -9.34
C ALA A 79 12.92 -2.79 -10.11
N LEU A 80 11.69 -2.64 -10.61
CA LEU A 80 11.01 -3.61 -11.48
C LEU A 80 11.13 -3.26 -12.96
N GLU A 81 11.96 -2.26 -13.31
CA GLU A 81 12.19 -1.79 -14.69
C GLU A 81 10.90 -1.36 -15.43
N LEU A 82 9.89 -0.91 -14.69
CA LEU A 82 8.61 -0.47 -15.25
C LEU A 82 8.62 1.00 -15.69
N ILE A 83 9.52 1.79 -15.12
CA ILE A 83 9.70 3.22 -15.39
C ILE A 83 11.18 3.59 -15.31
N TRP A 84 11.51 4.74 -15.88
CA TRP A 84 12.83 5.38 -15.77
C TRP A 84 12.62 6.77 -15.17
N ARG A 85 13.50 7.20 -14.28
CA ARG A 85 13.49 8.58 -13.76
C ARG A 85 14.66 9.35 -14.33
N GLU A 86 14.34 10.47 -14.96
CA GLU A 86 15.34 11.46 -15.37
C GLU A 86 15.40 12.55 -14.29
N LYS A 87 16.61 12.95 -13.93
CA LYS A 87 16.79 14.18 -13.17
C LYS A 87 16.59 15.34 -14.12
N ASP A 88 15.78 16.29 -13.70
CA ASP A 88 15.68 17.56 -14.41
C ASP A 88 17.03 18.28 -14.33
N ALA A 89 17.44 18.95 -15.40
CA ALA A 89 18.73 19.66 -15.43
C ALA A 89 18.72 20.93 -14.58
N ASP A 90 17.52 21.42 -14.26
CA ASP A 90 17.27 22.67 -13.53
C ASP A 90 16.96 22.47 -12.03
N ASP A 91 17.14 21.25 -11.49
CA ASP A 91 16.91 20.85 -10.08
C ASP A 91 18.21 20.32 -9.44
#